data_AF-A0A941XJ46-F1
#
_entry.id   AF-A0A941XJ46-F1
#
_cell.length_a   1.000
_cell.length_b   1.000
_cell.length_c   1.000
_cell.angle_alpha   90.00
_cell.angle_beta   90.00
_cell.angle_gamma   90.00
#
_symmetry.space_group_name_H-M   'P 1'
#
loop_
_entity.id
_entity.type
_entity.pdbx_description
1 polymer ?
#
loop_
_entity_poly.entity_id
_entity_poly.type
_entity_poly.pdbx_seq_one_letter_code
_entity_poly.pdbx_strand_id
1 'polypeptide(L)'
;ECDTEGETLAEGDTFGTVEDVKTVSDLYLPVSGEILEFNPDLEGEPELVNKDPYGKGWIIRIKVSDPSELDNLLDAEGYKAII
;
A
#
# COMPACT_ATOMS: atom_id res chain seq x y z
N GLU A 1 -3.27 11.30 -4.81
CA GLU A 1 -4.63 11.13 -5.39
C GLU A 1 -4.84 9.64 -5.61
N CYS A 2 -6.02 9.12 -5.28
CA CYS A 2 -6.33 7.69 -5.42
C CYS A 2 -7.79 7.52 -5.83
N ASP A 3 -8.01 7.07 -7.07
CA ASP A 3 -9.33 6.88 -7.67
C ASP A 3 -9.73 5.41 -7.81
N THR A 4 -8.96 4.48 -7.22
CA THR A 4 -9.08 3.04 -7.43
C THR A 4 -9.87 2.31 -6.33
N GLU A 5 -10.59 3.05 -5.47
CA GLU A 5 -11.42 2.44 -4.41
C GLU A 5 -12.56 1.61 -5.03
N GLY A 6 -12.67 0.35 -4.63
CA GLY A 6 -13.60 -0.63 -5.19
C GLY A 6 -13.15 -1.25 -6.52
N GLU A 7 -11.97 -0.91 -7.03
CA GLU A 7 -11.39 -1.56 -8.20
C GLU A 7 -10.58 -2.80 -7.83
N THR A 8 -10.66 -3.81 -8.69
CA THR A 8 -9.79 -4.98 -8.62
C THR A 8 -8.57 -4.74 -9.49
N LEU A 9 -7.41 -4.72 -8.87
CA LEU A 9 -6.12 -4.50 -9.50
C LEU A 9 -5.25 -5.75 -9.34
N ALA A 10 -4.33 -5.97 -10.27
CA ALA A 10 -3.41 -7.11 -10.25
C ALA A 10 -2.13 -6.80 -9.44
N GLU A 11 -1.39 -7.84 -9.09
CA GLU A 11 -0.01 -7.69 -8.58
C GLU A 11 0.82 -6.79 -9.52
N GLY A 12 1.48 -5.78 -8.94
CA GLY A 12 2.30 -4.83 -9.68
C GLY A 12 1.56 -3.65 -10.28
N ASP A 13 0.22 -3.62 -10.23
CA ASP A 13 -0.54 -2.45 -10.67
C ASP A 13 -0.37 -1.28 -9.70
N THR A 14 -0.31 -0.07 -10.25
CA THR A 14 -0.24 1.16 -9.45
C THR A 14 -1.63 1.50 -8.92
N PHE A 15 -1.78 1.53 -7.59
CA PHE A 15 -3.03 1.92 -6.96
C PHE A 15 -3.08 3.40 -6.56
N GLY A 16 -1.91 4.03 -6.44
CA GLY A 16 -1.80 5.40 -5.96
C GLY A 16 -0.41 5.98 -6.15
N THR A 17 -0.31 7.28 -5.91
CA THR A 17 0.96 8.00 -5.92
C THR A 17 1.12 8.80 -4.64
N VAL A 18 2.31 8.76 -4.07
CA VAL A 18 2.69 9.60 -2.93
C VAL A 18 3.59 10.71 -3.45
N GLU A 19 3.14 11.95 -3.29
CA GLU A 19 3.93 13.13 -3.60
C GLU A 19 4.49 13.74 -2.33
N ASP A 20 5.81 13.90 -2.29
CA ASP A 20 6.50 14.74 -1.32
C ASP A 20 7.13 15.94 -2.07
N VAL A 21 7.58 16.96 -1.33
CA VAL A 21 8.17 18.20 -1.84
C VAL A 21 9.39 17.96 -2.76
N LYS A 22 9.98 16.75 -2.73
CA LYS A 22 11.17 16.39 -3.51
C LYS A 22 10.97 15.27 -4.52
N THR A 23 9.97 14.42 -4.34
CA THR A 23 9.86 13.16 -5.09
C THR A 23 8.40 12.74 -5.19
N VAL A 24 8.02 12.25 -6.37
CA VAL A 24 6.79 11.48 -6.55
C VAL A 24 7.17 10.02 -6.61
N SER A 25 6.50 9.19 -5.81
CA SER A 25 6.70 7.76 -5.78
C SER A 25 5.39 7.06 -6.07
N ASP A 26 5.41 6.18 -7.07
CA ASP A 26 4.26 5.33 -7.38
C ASP A 26 4.16 4.21 -6.34
N LEU A 27 2.92 3.90 -5.93
CA LEU A 27 2.60 2.80 -5.03
C LEU A 27 2.01 1.65 -5.82
N TYR A 28 2.70 0.52 -5.79
CA TYR A 28 2.31 -0.71 -6.49
C TYR A 28 1.67 -1.69 -5.53
N LEU A 29 0.71 -2.47 -6.02
CA LEU A 29 0.12 -3.55 -5.25
C LEU A 29 1.08 -4.74 -5.13
N PRO A 30 1.29 -5.26 -3.91
CA PRO A 30 2.13 -6.43 -3.71
C PRO A 30 1.42 -7.75 -4.07
N VAL A 31 0.09 -7.72 -4.21
CA VAL A 31 -0.75 -8.87 -4.55
C VAL A 31 -2.00 -8.39 -5.30
N SER A 32 -2.58 -9.27 -6.11
CA SER A 32 -3.83 -9.08 -6.81
C SER A 32 -5.00 -9.01 -5.82
N GLY A 33 -5.76 -7.92 -5.85
CA GLY A 33 -6.77 -7.64 -4.83
C GLY A 33 -7.73 -6.53 -5.20
N GLU A 34 -8.86 -6.52 -4.52
CA GLU A 34 -9.84 -5.42 -4.59
C GLU A 34 -9.54 -4.40 -3.49
N ILE A 35 -9.44 -3.12 -3.83
CA ILE A 35 -9.24 -2.07 -2.83
C ILE A 35 -10.56 -1.79 -2.10
N LEU A 36 -10.57 -2.03 -0.80
CA LEU A 36 -11.75 -1.86 0.04
C LEU A 36 -11.92 -0.42 0.51
N GLU A 37 -10.84 0.19 0.99
CA GLU A 37 -10.84 1.56 1.51
C GLU A 37 -9.43 2.15 1.53
N PHE A 38 -9.34 3.46 1.29
CA PHE A 38 -8.16 4.25 1.57
C PHE A 38 -8.21 4.82 2.98
N ASN A 39 -7.04 5.09 3.57
CA ASN A 39 -7.00 5.72 4.89
C ASN A 39 -7.36 7.21 4.80
N PRO A 40 -8.54 7.63 5.31
CA PRO A 40 -8.96 9.01 5.24
C PRO A 40 -8.10 9.93 6.12
N ASP A 41 -7.43 9.39 7.14
CA ASP A 41 -6.55 10.18 8.02
C ASP A 41 -5.35 10.74 7.25
N LEU A 42 -4.92 10.08 6.16
CA LEU A 42 -3.79 10.54 5.34
C LEU A 42 -4.12 11.75 4.46
N GLU A 43 -5.39 12.04 4.18
CA GLU A 43 -5.78 13.26 3.46
C GLU A 43 -5.48 14.51 4.30
N GLY A 44 -5.68 14.42 5.61
CA GLY A 44 -5.42 15.52 6.55
C GLY A 44 -4.03 15.48 7.19
N GLU A 45 -3.49 14.28 7.41
CA GLU A 45 -2.22 14.06 8.12
C GLU A 45 -1.32 13.06 7.36
N PRO A 46 -0.78 13.42 6.18
CA PRO A 46 0.11 12.55 5.39
C PRO A 46 1.43 12.22 6.12
N GLU A 47 1.77 12.98 7.16
CA GLU A 47 2.89 12.71 8.05
C GLU A 47 2.72 11.44 8.92
N LEU A 48 1.49 10.90 9.05
CA LEU A 48 1.24 9.66 9.78
C LEU A 48 1.96 8.47 9.16
N VAL A 49 2.12 8.44 7.83
CA VAL A 49 2.88 7.40 7.12
C VAL A 49 4.34 7.38 7.60
N ASN A 50 4.90 8.53 7.98
CA ASN A 50 6.25 8.64 8.50
C ASN A 50 6.35 8.40 10.02
N LYS A 51 5.32 8.79 10.79
CA LYS A 51 5.32 8.69 12.25
C LYS A 51 4.93 7.30 12.76
N ASP A 52 3.93 6.68 12.14
CA ASP A 52 3.33 5.42 12.57
C ASP A 52 2.85 4.58 11.37
N PRO A 53 3.77 4.06 10.54
CA PRO A 53 3.44 3.36 9.29
C PRO A 53 2.60 2.09 9.48
N TYR A 54 2.67 1.44 10.64
CA TYR A 54 1.97 0.18 10.92
C TYR A 54 0.68 0.35 11.73
N GLY A 55 0.52 1.47 12.42
CA GLY A 55 -0.69 1.80 13.18
C GLY A 55 -1.63 2.68 12.38
N LYS A 56 -1.56 3.98 12.61
CA LYS A 56 -2.46 4.97 11.98
C LYS A 56 -2.06 5.36 10.56
N GLY A 57 -0.83 5.10 10.15
CA GLY A 57 -0.28 5.45 8.84
C GLY A 57 -0.46 4.37 7.76
N TRP A 58 -1.38 3.42 7.94
CA TRP A 58 -1.75 2.46 6.90
C TRP A 58 -2.26 3.22 5.65
N ILE A 59 -2.02 2.70 4.46
CA ILE A 59 -2.34 3.42 3.21
C ILE A 59 -3.69 2.96 2.64
N ILE A 60 -3.82 1.65 2.44
CA ILE A 60 -5.02 1.01 1.89
C ILE A 60 -5.36 -0.27 2.63
N ARG A 61 -6.64 -0.64 2.61
CA ARG A 61 -7.06 -2.01 2.85
C ARG A 61 -7.47 -2.64 1.54
N ILE A 62 -6.95 -3.83 1.31
CA ILE A 62 -7.30 -4.64 0.14
C ILE A 62 -7.86 -5.97 0.57
N LYS A 63 -8.77 -6.49 -0.24
CA LYS A 63 -9.22 -7.87 -0.20
C LYS A 63 -8.35 -8.67 -1.16
N VAL A 64 -7.49 -9.50 -0.60
CA VAL A 64 -6.63 -10.39 -1.38
C VAL A 64 -7.49 -11.36 -2.20
N SER A 65 -7.29 -11.37 -3.51
CA SER A 65 -8.02 -12.27 -4.42
C SER A 65 -7.36 -13.64 -4.45
N ASP A 66 -6.03 -13.70 -4.43
CA ASP A 66 -5.25 -14.94 -4.39
C ASP A 66 -4.30 -14.96 -3.17
N PRO A 67 -4.64 -15.72 -2.11
CA PRO A 67 -3.79 -15.85 -0.93
C PRO A 67 -2.43 -16.49 -1.21
N SER A 68 -2.28 -17.23 -2.32
CA SER A 68 -1.01 -17.89 -2.65
C SER A 68 0.08 -16.89 -3.09
N GLU A 69 -0.31 -15.70 -3.53
CA GLU A 69 0.63 -14.62 -3.83
C GLU A 69 1.33 -14.10 -2.55
N LEU A 70 0.72 -14.27 -1.37
CA LEU A 70 1.34 -13.92 -0.09
C LEU A 70 2.57 -14.79 0.22
N ASP A 71 2.63 -16.02 -0.30
CA ASP A 71 3.77 -16.92 -0.09
C ASP A 71 5.01 -16.46 -0.89
N ASN A 72 4.82 -15.63 -1.93
CA ASN A 72 5.91 -15.02 -2.69
C ASN A 72 6.49 -13.79 -1.99
N LEU A 73 5.79 -13.24 -0.99
CA LEU A 73 6.25 -12.08 -0.24
C LEU A 73 7.26 -12.49 0.83
N LEU A 74 8.21 -11.60 1.08
CA LEU A 74 9.15 -11.76 2.18
C LEU A 74 8.44 -11.53 3.51
N ASP A 75 8.71 -12.40 4.47
CA ASP A 75 8.34 -12.16 5.85
C ASP A 75 9.23 -11.05 6.47
N ALA A 76 8.88 -10.63 7.69
CA ALA A 76 9.59 -9.54 8.37
C ALA A 76 11.09 -9.85 8.56
N GLU A 77 11.46 -11.11 8.74
CA GLU A 77 12.87 -11.53 8.89
C GLU A 77 13.60 -11.52 7.54
N GLY A 78 12.96 -12.02 6.48
CA GLY A 78 13.45 -12.03 5.11
C GLY A 78 13.66 -10.62 4.57
N TYR A 79 12.75 -9.69 4.89
CA TYR A 79 12.94 -8.29 4.54
C TYR A 79 14.12 -7.67 5.30
N LYS A 80 14.28 -7.96 6.59
CA LYS A 80 15.41 -7.45 7.39
C LYS A 80 16.77 -7.98 6.92
N ALA A 81 16.83 -9.12 6.25
CA ALA A 81 18.07 -9.71 5.76
C ALA A 81 18.62 -9.05 4.48
N ILE A 82 17.80 -8.30 3.74
CA ILE A 82 18.16 -7.64 2.47
C ILE A 82 18.42 -6.13 2.60
N ILE A 83 18.31 -5.57 3.82
CA ILE A 83 18.61 -4.18 4.18
C ILE A 83 19.85 -4.13 5.08
#